data_AF-A0A1G6S6L3-F1
#
_entry.id   AF-A0A1G6S6L3-F1
#
_cell.length_a   1.000
_cell.length_b   1.000
_cell.length_c   1.000
_cell.angle_alpha   90.00
_cell.angle_beta   90.00
_cell.angle_gamma   90.00
#
_symmetry.space_group_name_H-M   'P 1'
#
loop_
_entity.id
_entity.type
_entity.pdbx_description
1 polymer ?
#
loop_
_entity_poly.entity_id
_entity_poly.type
_entity_poly.pdbx_seq_one_letter_code
_entity_poly.pdbx_strand_id
1 'polypeptide(L)' 'MAQLSDLIIGHPEVASFRELIALVEHAGTSGQMFLEFDVKPDYRDTPRNWQWVLEAAFTRGADT' A
#
# COMPACT_ATOMS: atom_id res chain seq x y z
N MET A 1 11.48 -6.65 -0.75
CA MET A 1 10.60 -6.06 0.29
C MET A 1 10.12 -4.73 -0.27
N ALA A 2 8.82 -4.48 -0.21
CA ALA A 2 8.21 -3.21 -0.61
C ALA A 2 8.25 -2.25 0.56
N GLN A 3 8.60 -0.98 0.35
CA GLN A 3 8.47 0.07 1.36
C GLN A 3 7.29 0.96 1.02
N LEU A 4 6.48 1.30 2.02
CA LEU A 4 5.29 2.10 1.80
C LEU A 4 5.64 3.53 1.39
N SER A 5 6.73 4.11 1.92
CA SER A 5 7.21 5.42 1.46
C SER A 5 7.63 5.40 0.01
N ASP A 6 8.32 4.36 -0.45
CA ASP A 6 8.76 4.24 -1.84
C ASP A 6 7.57 4.20 -2.81
N LEU A 7 6.50 3.48 -2.45
CA LEU A 7 5.24 3.46 -3.20
C LEU A 7 4.58 4.85 -3.24
N ILE A 8 4.56 5.59 -2.13
CA ILE A 8 3.94 6.92 -2.07
C ILE A 8 4.77 7.96 -2.84
N ILE A 9 6.10 7.92 -2.72
CA ILE A 9 7.02 8.86 -3.38
C ILE A 9 7.09 8.58 -4.89
N GLY A 10 7.07 7.29 -5.28
CA GLY A 10 7.09 6.84 -6.66
C GLY A 10 5.80 7.12 -7.43
N HIS A 11 4.68 7.32 -6.73
CA HIS A 11 3.36 7.56 -7.31
C HIS A 11 2.71 8.85 -6.77
N PRO A 12 3.28 10.04 -7.09
CA PRO A 12 2.76 11.32 -6.61
C PRO A 12 1.34 11.63 -7.11
N GLU A 13 0.85 10.92 -8.12
CA GLU A 13 -0.53 10.98 -8.61
C GLU A 13 -1.56 10.38 -7.63
N VAL A 14 -1.13 9.52 -6.70
CA VAL A 14 -1.99 8.91 -5.69
C VAL A 14 -2.37 9.97 -4.66
N ALA A 15 -3.63 10.39 -4.67
CA ALA A 15 -4.12 11.49 -3.83
C ALA A 15 -5.08 11.03 -2.72
N SER A 16 -5.44 9.75 -2.69
CA SER A 16 -6.37 9.17 -1.71
C SER A 16 -5.89 7.82 -1.20
N PHE A 17 -6.28 7.48 0.03
CA PHE A 17 -6.01 6.17 0.62
C PHE A 17 -6.60 5.03 -0.22
N ARG A 18 -7.78 5.25 -0.84
CA ARG A 18 -8.37 4.26 -1.77
C ARG A 18 -7.46 3.93 -2.96
N GLU A 19 -6.76 4.91 -3.51
CA GLU A 19 -5.86 4.71 -4.65
C GLU A 19 -4.58 4.00 -4.20
N LEU A 20 -4.08 4.33 -3.00
CA LEU A 20 -2.96 3.63 -2.38
C LEU A 20 -3.22 2.13 -2.21
N ILE A 21 -4.46 1.73 -1.85
CA ILE A 21 -4.83 0.31 -1.72
C ILE A 21 -4.58 -0.44 -3.03
N ALA A 22 -4.99 0.13 -4.17
CA ALA A 22 -4.80 -0.50 -5.48
C ALA A 22 -3.31 -0.62 -5.82
N LEU A 23 -2.52 0.42 -5.50
CA LEU A 23 -1.07 0.39 -5.71
C LEU A 23 -0.39 -0.71 -4.87
N VAL A 24 -0.79 -0.84 -3.61
CA VAL A 24 -0.26 -1.86 -2.70
C VAL A 24 -0.64 -3.28 -3.14
N GLU A 25 -1.84 -3.48 -3.65
CA GLU A 25 -2.26 -4.75 -4.24
C GLU A 25 -1.40 -5.12 -5.47
N HIS A 26 -1.14 -4.15 -6.36
CA HIS A 26 -0.24 -4.35 -7.49
C HIS A 26 1.20 -4.68 -7.04
N ALA A 27 1.70 -4.05 -5.98
CA ALA A 27 3.01 -4.39 -5.42
C ALA A 27 3.06 -5.86 -4.94
N GLY A 28 1.98 -6.36 -4.34
CA GLY A 28 1.83 -7.77 -3.96
C GLY A 28 1.95 -8.73 -5.14
N THR A 29 1.34 -8.40 -6.29
CA THR A 29 1.43 -9.22 -7.52
C THR A 29 2.83 -9.26 -8.12
N SER A 30 3.72 -8.31 -7.77
CA SER A 30 5.07 -8.21 -8.35
C SER A 30 6.08 -9.16 -7.71
N GLY A 31 5.64 -10.13 -6.91
CA GLY A 31 6.47 -11.16 -6.28
C GLY A 31 7.20 -10.70 -5.00
N GLN A 32 6.80 -9.57 -4.43
CA GLN A 32 7.32 -9.12 -3.14
C GLN A 32 6.60 -9.87 -2.01
N MET A 33 7.37 -10.48 -1.09
CA MET A 33 6.80 -11.26 0.02
C MET A 33 6.39 -10.42 1.24
N PHE A 34 6.90 -9.19 1.36
CA PHE A 34 6.69 -8.35 2.54
C PHE A 34 6.50 -6.88 2.13
N LEU A 35 5.55 -6.22 2.79
CA LEU A 35 5.33 -4.78 2.78
C LEU A 35 5.76 -4.19 4.13
N GLU A 36 6.62 -3.18 4.10
CA GLU A 36 7.08 -2.44 5.27
C GLU A 36 6.25 -1.17 5.46
N PHE A 37 5.75 -0.95 6.68
CA PHE A 37 4.97 0.22 7.06
C PHE A 37 5.85 1.30 7.70
N ASP A 38 6.84 1.78 6.96
CA ASP A 38 7.83 2.77 7.43
C ASP A 38 7.25 4.19 7.57
N VAL A 39 6.12 4.48 6.92
CA VAL A 39 5.43 5.78 6.97
C VAL A 39 3.92 5.60 7.18
N LYS A 40 3.29 6.55 7.86
CA LYS A 40 1.82 6.63 7.93
C LYS A 40 1.30 7.43 6.72
N PRO A 41 0.32 6.92 5.95
CA PRO A 41 -0.29 7.66 4.85
C PRO A 41 -1.02 8.92 5.36
N ASP A 42 -0.68 10.09 4.81
CA ASP A 42 -1.27 11.39 5.19
C ASP A 42 -2.46 11.79 4.28
N TYR A 43 -3.21 10.81 3.80
CA TYR A 43 -4.43 11.07 3.02
C TYR A 43 -5.61 11.43 3.91
N ARG A 44 -6.51 12.30 3.39
CA ARG A 44 -7.70 12.76 4.12
C ARG A 44 -8.65 11.61 4.47
N ASP A 45 -8.69 10.57 3.64
CA ASP A 45 -9.53 9.39 3.78
C ASP A 45 -8.81 8.20 4.46
N THR A 46 -7.58 8.39 4.99
CA THR A 46 -6.86 7.33 5.71
C THR A 46 -7.63 6.89 6.96
N PRO A 47 -8.09 5.62 7.05
CA PRO A 47 -8.84 5.14 8.20
C PRO A 47 -7.91 4.79 9.37
N ARG A 48 -8.48 4.61 10.56
CA ARG A 48 -7.70 4.26 11.78
C ARG A 48 -7.01 2.90 11.68
N ASN A 49 -7.60 1.96 10.95
CA ASN A 49 -7.09 0.61 10.72
C ASN A 49 -6.31 0.48 9.39
N TRP A 50 -5.72 1.56 8.89
CA TRP A 50 -5.05 1.60 7.59
C TRP A 50 -4.01 0.49 7.38
N GLN A 51 -3.21 0.14 8.40
CA GLN A 51 -2.21 -0.93 8.31
C GLN A 51 -2.83 -2.27 7.91
N TRP A 52 -3.91 -2.65 8.60
CA TRP A 52 -4.65 -3.88 8.30
C TRP A 52 -5.25 -3.87 6.89
N VAL A 53 -5.72 -2.71 6.42
CA VAL A 53 -6.30 -2.59 5.08
C VAL A 53 -5.23 -2.76 4.00
N LEU A 54 -4.06 -2.13 4.18
CA LEU A 54 -2.95 -2.25 3.23
C LEU A 54 -2.32 -3.64 3.27
N GLU A 55 -2.19 -4.26 4.45
CA GLU A 55 -1.71 -5.63 4.60
C GLU A 55 -2.64 -6.61 3.86
N ALA A 56 -3.96 -6.51 4.08
CA ALA A 56 -4.93 -7.35 3.37
C ALA A 56 -4.88 -7.16 1.85
N ALA A 57 -4.71 -5.92 1.37
CA ALA A 57 -4.57 -5.62 -0.06
C ALA A 57 -3.28 -6.22 -0.66
N PHE A 58 -2.16 -6.11 0.05
CA PHE A 58 -0.88 -6.66 -0.35
C PHE A 58 -0.93 -8.19 -0.44
N THR A 59 -1.44 -8.86 0.60
CA THR A 59 -1.59 -10.32 0.63
C THR A 59 -2.51 -10.81 -0.49
N ARG A 60 -3.60 -10.09 -0.78
CA ARG A 60 -4.52 -10.44 -1.87
C ARG A 60 -3.83 -10.45 -3.23
N GLY A 61 -2.95 -9.47 -3.49
CA GLY A 61 -2.15 -9.42 -4.71
C GLY A 61 -1.07 -10.52 -4.77
N ALA A 62 -0.49 -10.88 -3.62
CA ALA A 62 0.55 -11.92 -3.55
C ALA A 62 0.02 -13.36 -3.74
N ASP A 63 -1.27 -13.59 -3.52
CA ASP A 63 -1.93 -14.90 -3.69
C ASP A 63 -2.45 -15.13 -5.14
N THR A 64 -2.29 -14.14 -6.03
CA THR A 64 -2.79 -14.14 -7.44
C THR A 64 -1.74 -14.57 -8.46
#